data_AF-A0A2R6L061-F1
#
_entry.id   AF-A0A2R6L061-F1
#
_cell.length_a   1.000
_cell.length_b   1.000
_cell.length_c   1.000
_cell.angle_alpha   90.00
_cell.angle_beta   90.00
_cell.angle_gamma   90.00
#
_symmetry.space_group_name_H-M   'P 1'
#
loop_
_entity.id
_entity.type
_entity.pdbx_description
1 polymer ?
#
loop_
_entity_poly.entity_id
_entity_poly.type
_entity_poly.pdbx_seq_one_letter_code
_entity_poly.pdbx_strand_id
1 'polypeptide(L)'
;MVATLPSTVEPSALVADLGAEGPGISLAATEVEREAVAASDAFLLTDELTAAQREAVEAAHEAGFFAWPRDSTSEEIATALGISQPAFSQRLRAAQGKVFDAYCRGTRLRRPGNRHGDG
;
A
#
# COMPACT_ATOMS: atom_id res chain seq x y z
N MET A 1 -27.53 -16.83 1.33
CA MET A 1 -27.95 -15.50 1.84
C MET A 1 -26.68 -14.78 2.26
N VAL A 2 -26.42 -13.59 1.74
CA VAL A 2 -25.21 -12.80 2.06
C VAL A 2 -25.68 -11.58 2.83
N ALA A 3 -25.09 -11.34 4.01
CA ALA A 3 -25.39 -10.18 4.84
C ALA A 3 -24.14 -9.32 4.97
N THR A 4 -24.27 -8.01 4.70
CA THR A 4 -23.19 -7.05 4.88
C THR A 4 -23.21 -6.54 6.32
N LEU A 5 -22.08 -6.67 7.01
CA LEU A 5 -21.95 -6.27 8.41
C LEU A 5 -21.24 -4.90 8.52
N PRO A 6 -21.67 -4.05 9.48
CA PRO A 6 -20.93 -2.84 9.81
C PRO A 6 -19.57 -3.20 10.43
N SER A 7 -18.54 -2.40 10.14
CA SER A 7 -17.13 -2.64 10.51
C SER A 7 -16.83 -2.64 12.03
N THR A 8 -17.83 -2.33 12.85
CA THR A 8 -17.74 -2.36 14.32
C THR A 8 -17.96 -3.75 14.92
N VAL A 9 -18.32 -4.74 14.10
CA VAL A 9 -18.55 -6.11 14.53
C VAL A 9 -17.31 -6.95 14.27
N GLU A 10 -16.76 -7.55 15.33
CA GLU A 10 -15.67 -8.52 15.23
C GLU A 10 -16.20 -9.83 14.61
N PRO A 11 -15.71 -10.25 13.44
CA PRO A 11 -16.26 -11.39 12.70
C PRO A 11 -16.18 -12.70 13.47
N SER A 12 -15.11 -12.90 14.24
CA SER A 12 -14.87 -14.11 15.02
C SER A 12 -15.84 -14.26 16.19
N ALA A 13 -16.20 -13.15 16.84
CA ALA A 13 -17.16 -13.14 17.94
C ALA A 13 -18.57 -13.47 17.44
N LEU A 14 -18.98 -12.90 16.30
CA LEU A 14 -20.27 -13.19 15.70
C LEU A 14 -20.37 -14.64 15.19
N VAL A 15 -19.31 -15.17 14.58
CA VAL A 15 -19.27 -16.56 14.11
C VAL A 15 -19.39 -17.56 15.28
N ALA A 16 -18.73 -17.27 16.40
CA ALA A 16 -18.84 -18.09 17.61
C ALA A 16 -20.27 -18.04 18.19
N ASP A 17 -20.88 -16.86 18.21
CA ASP A 17 -22.24 -16.63 18.71
C ASP A 17 -23.30 -17.31 17.82
N LEU A 18 -23.19 -17.16 16.49
CA LEU A 18 -24.11 -17.81 15.54
C LEU A 18 -24.01 -19.34 15.54
N GLY A 19 -22.81 -19.87 15.81
CA GLY A 19 -22.57 -21.32 15.91
C GLY A 19 -23.12 -21.93 17.20
N ALA A 20 -23.38 -21.13 18.23
CA ALA A 20 -23.83 -21.60 19.53
C ALA A 20 -25.34 -21.89 19.59
N GLU A 21 -26.16 -21.23 18.75
CA GLU A 21 -27.63 -21.19 18.94
C GLU A 21 -28.46 -21.77 17.77
N GLY A 22 -27.86 -22.45 16.76
CA GLY A 22 -28.66 -23.03 15.67
C GLY A 22 -28.00 -24.18 14.89
N PRO A 23 -28.73 -25.27 14.56
CA PRO A 23 -28.16 -26.38 13.79
C PRO A 23 -28.08 -26.04 12.29
N GLY A 24 -26.87 -26.12 11.74
CA GLY A 24 -26.64 -26.30 10.31
C GLY A 24 -26.11 -25.11 9.52
N ILE A 25 -25.47 -24.12 10.14
CA ILE A 25 -24.76 -23.05 9.41
C ILE A 25 -23.27 -23.38 9.37
N SER A 26 -22.81 -23.95 8.26
CA SER A 26 -21.38 -24.11 7.97
C SER A 26 -20.89 -22.86 7.27
N LEU A 27 -19.94 -22.14 7.87
CA LEU A 27 -19.20 -21.09 7.17
C LEU A 27 -18.31 -21.75 6.12
N ALA A 28 -18.68 -21.62 4.85
CA ALA A 28 -17.92 -22.18 3.74
C ALA A 28 -16.72 -21.31 3.35
N ALA A 29 -16.77 -20.00 3.62
CA ALA A 29 -15.65 -19.08 3.44
C ALA A 29 -15.94 -17.76 4.17
N THR A 30 -14.90 -17.21 4.80
CA THR A 30 -14.87 -15.82 5.23
C THR A 30 -13.92 -15.10 4.30
N GLU A 31 -14.44 -14.32 3.35
CA GLU A 31 -13.62 -13.43 2.54
C GLU A 31 -13.52 -12.09 3.27
N VAL A 32 -12.35 -11.82 3.83
CA VAL A 32 -12.06 -10.53 4.45
C VAL A 32 -11.35 -9.71 3.38
N GLU A 33 -12.00 -8.67 2.84
CA GLU A 33 -11.35 -7.65 2.00
C GLU A 33 -10.34 -6.85 2.82
N ARG A 34 -9.19 -7.44 3.17
CA ARG A 34 -8.05 -6.74 3.76
C ARG A 34 -7.00 -6.34 2.73
N GLU A 35 -7.15 -6.75 1.47
CA GLU A 35 -6.23 -6.42 0.37
C GLU A 35 -6.73 -5.33 -0.59
N ALA A 36 -8.06 -5.13 -0.72
CA ALA A 36 -8.61 -4.21 -1.71
C ALA A 36 -8.15 -2.76 -1.53
N VAL A 37 -7.96 -2.30 -0.28
CA VAL A 37 -7.55 -0.92 0.03
C VAL A 37 -6.04 -0.69 -0.20
N ALA A 38 -5.20 -1.66 0.16
CA ALA A 38 -3.75 -1.55 -0.07
C ALA A 38 -3.40 -1.70 -1.57
N ALA A 39 -4.11 -2.58 -2.28
CA ALA A 39 -4.01 -2.73 -3.72
C ALA A 39 -4.50 -1.48 -4.47
N SER A 40 -5.55 -0.81 -3.98
CA SER A 40 -6.02 0.45 -4.58
C SER A 40 -5.04 1.59 -4.35
N ASP A 41 -4.39 1.71 -3.19
CA ASP A 41 -3.34 2.72 -2.98
C ASP A 41 -2.11 2.48 -3.88
N ALA A 42 -1.67 1.24 -4.05
CA ALA A 42 -0.57 0.89 -4.97
C ALA A 42 -0.93 1.15 -6.44
N PHE A 43 -2.18 0.89 -6.83
CA PHE A 43 -2.70 1.18 -8.16
C PHE A 43 -2.82 2.70 -8.42
N LEU A 44 -3.33 3.47 -7.45
CA LEU A 44 -3.40 4.93 -7.53
C LEU A 44 -2.02 5.57 -7.61
N LEU A 45 -1.05 5.03 -6.88
CA LEU A 45 0.35 5.43 -6.97
C LEU A 45 0.93 5.23 -8.36
N THR A 46 0.53 4.15 -9.02
CA THR A 46 0.94 3.87 -10.40
C THR A 46 0.40 4.95 -11.33
N ASP A 47 -0.86 5.35 -11.21
CA ASP A 47 -1.49 6.36 -12.08
C ASP A 47 -1.04 7.81 -11.79
N GLU A 48 -0.64 8.11 -10.55
CA GLU A 48 -0.16 9.45 -10.16
C GLU A 48 1.24 9.77 -10.73
N LEU A 49 2.07 8.77 -11.06
CA LEU A 49 3.42 8.99 -11.60
C LEU A 49 3.40 9.34 -13.09
N THR A 50 4.21 10.33 -13.49
CA THR A 50 4.45 10.56 -14.91
C THR A 50 5.30 9.43 -15.51
N ALA A 51 5.24 9.25 -16.83
CA ALA A 51 6.07 8.23 -17.51
C ALA A 51 7.56 8.35 -17.16
N ALA A 52 8.10 9.57 -17.14
CA ALA A 52 9.51 9.83 -16.79
C ALA A 52 9.83 9.56 -15.30
N GLN A 53 8.85 9.72 -14.41
CA GLN A 53 9.00 9.38 -12.98
C GLN A 53 8.99 7.86 -12.78
N ARG A 54 8.09 7.17 -13.48
CA ARG A 54 8.03 5.70 -13.48
C ARG A 54 9.32 5.09 -14.00
N GLU A 55 9.78 5.52 -15.17
CA GLU A 55 11.03 5.08 -15.78
C GLU A 55 12.23 5.26 -14.82
N ALA A 56 12.30 6.40 -14.11
CA ALA A 56 13.37 6.63 -13.16
C ALA A 56 13.32 5.68 -11.94
N VAL A 57 12.13 5.35 -11.44
CA VAL A 57 11.97 4.39 -10.32
C VAL A 57 12.29 2.96 -10.76
N GLU A 58 11.79 2.54 -11.93
CA GLU A 58 12.04 1.22 -12.50
C GLU A 58 13.54 1.02 -12.75
N ALA A 59 14.19 1.95 -13.44
CA ALA A 59 15.63 1.89 -13.69
C ALA A 59 16.46 1.89 -12.39
N ALA A 60 16.05 2.67 -11.39
CA ALA A 60 16.71 2.67 -10.08
C ALA A 60 16.56 1.33 -9.36
N HIS A 61 15.37 0.74 -9.41
CA HIS A 61 15.10 -0.56 -8.80
C HIS A 61 15.89 -1.68 -9.47
N GLU A 62 15.84 -1.75 -10.81
CA GLU A 62 16.54 -2.75 -11.61
C GLU A 62 18.07 -2.64 -11.46
N ALA A 63 18.60 -1.43 -11.33
CA ALA A 63 20.02 -1.19 -11.14
C ALA A 63 20.50 -1.40 -9.68
N GLY A 64 19.63 -1.83 -8.77
CA GLY A 64 19.98 -2.04 -7.36
C GLY A 64 20.37 -0.74 -6.63
N PHE A 65 19.85 0.41 -7.07
CA PHE A 65 20.09 1.71 -6.46
C PHE A 65 19.68 1.75 -4.98
N PHE A 66 18.62 1.01 -4.64
CA PHE A 66 18.07 0.95 -3.29
C PHE A 66 18.65 -0.17 -2.43
N ALA A 67 19.56 -0.99 -2.96
CA ALA A 67 20.18 -2.10 -2.24
C ALA A 67 21.22 -1.60 -1.21
N TRP A 68 21.53 -2.47 -0.24
CA TRP A 68 22.67 -2.28 0.67
C TRP A 68 23.58 -3.52 0.65
N PRO A 69 24.87 -3.39 0.22
CA PRO A 69 25.45 -2.22 -0.43
C PRO A 69 24.73 -1.89 -1.76
N ARG A 70 24.79 -0.63 -2.20
CA ARG A 70 24.17 -0.23 -3.47
C ARG A 70 24.94 -0.83 -4.65
N ASP A 71 24.21 -1.31 -5.64
CA ASP A 71 24.82 -1.91 -6.85
C ASP A 71 25.13 -0.85 -7.93
N SER A 72 24.35 0.24 -7.97
CA SER A 72 24.56 1.35 -8.91
C SER A 72 24.33 2.72 -8.27
N THR A 73 24.97 3.72 -8.85
CA THR A 73 24.86 5.13 -8.50
C THR A 73 23.86 5.87 -9.39
N SER A 74 23.41 7.05 -8.93
CA SER A 74 22.53 7.92 -9.73
C SER A 74 23.18 8.40 -11.03
N GLU A 75 24.52 8.47 -11.09
CA GLU A 75 25.25 8.91 -12.28
C GLU A 75 25.29 7.82 -13.36
N GLU A 76 25.55 6.58 -12.95
CA GLU A 76 25.52 5.41 -13.84
C GLU A 76 24.12 5.20 -14.42
N ILE A 77 23.08 5.30 -13.59
CA ILE A 77 21.70 5.15 -14.05
C ILE A 77 21.28 6.29 -14.98
N ALA A 78 21.66 7.54 -14.66
CA ALA A 78 21.36 8.67 -15.53
C ALA A 78 22.02 8.53 -16.91
N THR A 79 23.26 8.03 -16.92
CA THR A 79 24.00 7.72 -18.15
C THR A 79 23.30 6.64 -18.96
N ALA A 80 22.84 5.56 -18.33
CA ALA A 80 22.07 4.49 -18.97
C ALA A 80 20.75 4.99 -19.59
N LEU A 81 20.09 5.96 -18.94
CA LEU A 81 18.87 6.59 -19.43
C LEU A 81 19.11 7.72 -20.45
N GLY A 82 20.37 8.07 -20.75
CA GLY A 82 20.70 9.15 -21.68
C GLY A 82 20.29 10.54 -21.19
N ILE A 83 20.21 10.75 -19.87
CA ILE A 83 19.83 12.02 -19.23
C ILE A 83 20.92 12.51 -18.27
N SER A 84 20.82 13.76 -17.83
CA SER A 84 21.75 14.29 -16.82
C SER A 84 21.45 13.71 -15.43
N GLN A 85 22.48 13.53 -14.61
CA GLN A 85 22.33 13.10 -13.21
C GLN A 85 21.34 13.98 -12.40
N PRO A 86 21.34 15.32 -12.54
CA PRO A 86 20.33 16.16 -11.90
C PRO A 86 18.90 15.88 -12.39
N ALA A 87 18.72 15.62 -13.70
CA ALA A 87 17.40 15.30 -14.25
C ALA A 87 16.88 13.95 -13.71
N PHE A 88 17.73 12.92 -13.66
CA PHE A 88 17.39 11.65 -13.03
C PHE A 88 17.01 11.85 -11.55
N SER A 89 17.86 12.55 -10.80
CA SER A 89 17.63 12.80 -9.37
C SER A 89 16.33 13.57 -9.11
N GLN A 90 16.00 14.53 -9.98
CA GLN A 90 14.75 15.28 -9.90
C GLN A 90 13.53 14.36 -10.15
N ARG A 91 13.58 13.52 -11.20
CA ARG A 91 12.51 12.57 -11.51
C ARG A 91 12.30 11.59 -10.36
N LEU A 92 13.38 11.02 -9.85
CA LEU A 92 13.35 10.06 -8.75
C LEU A 92 12.79 10.68 -7.47
N ARG A 93 13.24 11.88 -7.10
CA ARG A 93 12.74 12.61 -5.92
C ARG A 93 11.26 12.97 -6.04
N ALA A 94 10.82 13.39 -7.23
CA ALA A 94 9.42 13.71 -7.47
C ALA A 94 8.54 12.46 -7.37
N ALA A 95 9.01 11.32 -7.88
CA ALA A 95 8.32 10.04 -7.74
C ALA A 95 8.22 9.61 -6.26
N GLN A 96 9.34 9.65 -5.53
CA GLN A 96 9.39 9.34 -4.09
C GLN A 96 8.45 10.23 -3.27
N GLY A 97 8.37 11.53 -3.58
CA GLY A 97 7.46 12.45 -2.92
C GLY A 97 5.99 12.00 -3.02
N LYS A 98 5.54 11.61 -4.21
CA LYS A 98 4.18 11.09 -4.43
C LYS A 98 3.92 9.80 -3.64
N VAL A 99 4.91 8.90 -3.62
CA VAL A 99 4.85 7.66 -2.82
C VAL A 99 4.69 7.98 -1.33
N PHE A 100 5.50 8.88 -0.80
CA PHE A 100 5.45 9.26 0.61
C PHE A 100 4.16 9.99 0.96
N ASP A 101 3.64 10.83 0.07
CA ASP A 101 2.37 11.51 0.26
C ASP A 101 1.21 10.52 0.33
N ALA A 102 1.14 9.55 -0.59
CA ALA A 102 0.12 8.50 -0.56
C ALA A 102 0.21 7.65 0.72
N TYR A 103 1.42 7.22 1.08
CA TYR A 103 1.64 6.49 2.33
C TYR A 103 1.19 7.29 3.56
N CYS A 104 1.51 8.59 3.62
CA CYS A 104 1.10 9.47 4.71
C CYS A 104 -0.42 9.68 4.74
N ARG A 105 -1.09 9.77 3.58
CA ARG A 105 -2.56 9.85 3.52
C ARG A 105 -3.21 8.57 4.05
N GLY A 106 -2.78 7.40 3.57
CA GLY A 106 -3.33 6.10 3.98
C GLY A 106 -3.10 5.80 5.48
N THR A 107 -1.93 6.16 6.02
CA THR A 107 -1.63 6.00 7.45
C THR A 107 -2.39 6.98 8.34
N ARG A 108 -2.63 8.22 7.91
CA ARG A 108 -3.46 9.19 8.66
C ARG A 108 -4.93 8.76 8.74
N LEU A 109 -5.46 8.15 7.68
CA LEU A 109 -6.83 7.61 7.67
C LEU A 109 -7.00 6.36 8.56
N ARG A 110 -5.90 5.68 8.90
CA ARG A 110 -5.89 4.46 9.72
C ARG A 110 -5.82 4.68 11.23
N ARG A 111 -5.75 5.93 11.73
CA ARG A 111 -5.63 6.17 13.19
C ARG A 111 -6.92 5.70 13.90
N PRO A 112 -6.89 4.61 14.71
CA PRO A 112 -8.07 4.18 15.43
C PRO A 112 -8.40 5.18 16.54
N GLY A 113 -9.70 5.46 16.70
CA GLY A 113 -10.22 6.34 17.73
C GLY A 113 -9.72 5.92 19.12
N ASN A 114 -9.21 6.89 19.86
CA ASN A 114 -8.92 6.75 21.28
C ASN A 114 -10.26 6.52 22.01
N ARG A 115 -10.63 5.26 22.24
CA ARG A 115 -11.75 4.94 23.14
C ARG A 115 -11.23 4.99 24.57
N HIS A 116 -11.95 5.80 25.35
CA HIS A 116 -11.85 5.97 26.78
C HIS A 116 -11.58 4.66 27.53
N GLY A 117 -10.59 4.70 28.42
CA GLY A 117 -10.59 3.94 29.66
C GLY A 117 -10.74 4.95 30.79
N ASP A 118 -11.99 5.30 31.08
CA ASP A 118 -12.39 5.87 32.37
C ASP A 118 -12.24 4.74 33.39
N GLY A 119 -11.52 5.01 34.47
CA GLY A 119 -11.27 4.09 35.58
C GLY A 119 -11.32 4.86 36.88
#